data_AF-N8UF62-F1
#
_entry.id   AF-N8UF62-F1
#
_cell.length_a   1.000
_cell.length_b   1.000
_cell.length_c   1.000
_cell.angle_alpha   90.00
_cell.angle_beta   90.00
_cell.angle_gamma   90.00
#
_symmetry.space_group_name_H-M   'P 1'
#
loop_
_entity.id
_entity.type
_entity.pdbx_description
1 polymer ?
#
loop_
_entity_poly.entity_id
_entity_poly.type
_entity_poly.pdbx_seq_one_letter_code
_entity_poly.pdbx_strand_id
1 'polypeptide(L)' 'MNSIQNLEHSRSDQAETIITKTTCPYCGVGCGVDVTVNHKAQGTTVQVAGDLEHPSNFGRLCIKGSNLYLVTKIH' A
#
# COMPACT_ATOMS: atom_id res chain seq x y z
N MET A 1 21.97 -27.34 -36.78
CA MET A 1 22.09 -26.12 -35.96
C MET A 1 20.73 -25.85 -35.32
N ASN A 2 20.72 -25.76 -33.99
CA ASN A 2 19.58 -25.99 -33.10
C ASN A 2 18.27 -25.30 -33.48
N SER A 3 17.21 -26.11 -33.58
CA SER A 3 15.83 -25.70 -33.41
C SER A 3 15.22 -26.48 -32.27
N ILE A 4 14.58 -25.74 -31.37
CA ILE A 4 13.67 -26.17 -30.30
C ILE A 4 14.36 -26.71 -29.02
N GLN A 5 14.35 -25.88 -27.97
CA GLN A 5 13.69 -26.18 -26.68
C GLN A 5 13.71 -24.95 -25.75
N ASN A 6 12.50 -24.41 -25.54
CA ASN A 6 11.97 -23.74 -24.35
C ASN A 6 12.94 -23.37 -23.22
N LEU A 7 12.87 -22.12 -22.76
CA LEU A 7 12.68 -21.76 -21.36
C LEU A 7 11.99 -20.38 -21.31
N GLU A 8 10.66 -20.41 -21.41
CA GLU A 8 9.79 -19.37 -20.87
C GLU A 8 10.13 -19.17 -19.39
N HIS A 9 10.63 -17.99 -19.02
CA HIS A 9 10.64 -17.57 -17.62
C HIS A 9 9.69 -16.38 -17.46
N SER A 10 8.49 -16.76 -17.01
CA SER A 10 7.61 -16.07 -16.05
C SER A 10 7.13 -14.65 -16.39
N ARG A 11 6.09 -14.59 -17.24
CA ARG A 11 5.14 -13.46 -17.31
C ARG A 11 4.10 -13.49 -16.17
N SER A 12 4.44 -14.02 -14.99
CA SER A 12 3.47 -14.31 -13.91
C SER A 12 3.77 -13.66 -12.55
N ASP A 13 4.78 -12.78 -12.44
CA ASP A 13 5.22 -12.21 -11.15
C ASP A 13 5.18 -10.67 -11.09
N GLN A 14 4.20 -10.00 -11.70
CA GLN A 14 4.09 -8.53 -11.56
C GLN A 14 3.23 -8.18 -10.35
N ALA A 15 3.89 -7.79 -9.25
CA ALA A 15 3.25 -7.20 -8.09
C ALA A 15 2.92 -5.72 -8.39
N GLU A 16 1.64 -5.36 -8.42
CA GLU A 16 1.20 -3.99 -8.68
C GLU A 16 1.06 -3.22 -7.35
N THR A 17 1.72 -2.08 -7.23
CA THR A 17 1.68 -1.23 -6.03
C THR A 17 1.02 0.11 -6.33
N ILE A 18 -0.04 0.43 -5.58
CA ILE A 18 -0.77 1.70 -5.68
C ILE A 18 -0.62 2.45 -4.36
N ILE A 19 -0.18 3.71 -4.41
CA ILE A 19 -0.10 4.59 -3.24
C ILE A 19 -1.18 5.66 -3.38
N THR A 20 -2.06 5.76 -2.38
CA THR A 20 -3.12 6.77 -2.31
C THR A 20 -2.87 7.68 -1.11
N LYS A 21 -2.80 8.99 -1.36
CA LYS A 21 -2.77 10.00 -0.29
C LYS A 21 -4.19 10.30 0.17
N THR A 22 -4.41 10.30 1.49
CA THR A 22 -5.70 10.62 2.10
C THR A 22 -5.50 11.26 3.47
N THR A 23 -6.59 11.52 4.19
CA THR A 23 -6.55 12.07 5.56
C THR A 23 -7.13 11.08 6.57
N CYS A 24 -6.63 11.13 7.80
CA CYS A 24 -7.09 10.26 8.89
C CYS A 24 -8.51 10.66 9.36
N PRO A 25 -9.51 9.78 9.28
CA PRO A 25 -10.88 10.11 9.66
C PRO A 25 -11.09 10.18 11.19
N TYR A 26 -10.08 9.80 11.98
CA TYR A 26 -10.22 9.63 13.43
C TYR A 26 -9.57 10.73 14.27
N CYS A 27 -8.80 11.65 13.68
CA CYS A 27 -7.96 12.56 14.48
C CYS A 27 -8.42 14.02 14.54
N GLY A 28 -9.42 14.45 13.75
CA GLY A 28 -9.94 15.83 13.77
C GLY A 28 -8.97 16.92 13.28
N VAL A 29 -7.66 16.74 13.47
CA VAL A 29 -6.58 17.62 12.99
C VAL A 29 -6.20 17.37 11.52
N GLY A 30 -6.81 16.35 10.90
CA GLY A 30 -6.58 16.01 9.49
C GLY A 30 -5.13 15.56 9.23
N CYS A 31 -4.64 14.56 9.96
CA CYS A 31 -3.34 13.94 9.68
C CYS A 31 -3.31 13.41 8.24
N GLY A 32 -2.24 13.71 7.50
CA GLY A 32 -1.98 13.11 6.21
C GLY A 32 -1.56 11.66 6.33
N VAL A 33 -2.04 10.84 5.40
CA VAL A 33 -1.84 9.39 5.39
C VAL A 33 -1.53 8.92 3.98
N ASP A 34 -0.48 8.12 3.85
CA ASP A 34 -0.17 7.35 2.66
C ASP A 34 -0.67 5.91 2.83
N VAL A 35 -1.53 5.48 1.93
CA VAL A 35 -2.07 4.12 1.89
C VAL A 35 -1.45 3.39 0.71
N THR A 36 -0.64 2.36 1.00
CA THR A 36 0.02 1.54 -0.01
C THR A 36 -0.70 0.20 -0.14
N VAL A 37 -1.27 -0.05 -1.31
CA VAL A 37 -1.90 -1.32 -1.67
C VAL A 37 -0.96 -2.08 -2.59
N ASN A 38 -0.59 -3.30 -2.23
CA ASN A 38 0.23 -4.18 -3.07
C ASN A 38 -0.59 -5.39 -3.49
N HIS A 39 -0.87 -5.52 -4.77
CA HIS A 39 -1.48 -6.70 -5.36
C HIS A 39 -0.39 -7.68 -5.78
N LYS A 40 -0.39 -8.87 -5.17
CA LYS A 40 0.53 -9.97 -5.52
C LYS A 40 -0.30 -11.19 -5.92
N ALA A 41 0.33 -12.14 -6.61
CA ALA A 41 -0.31 -13.42 -6.94
C ALA A 41 -0.84 -14.17 -5.70
N GLN A 42 -0.21 -13.97 -4.54
CA GLN A 42 -0.60 -14.60 -3.26
C GLN A 42 -1.62 -13.78 -2.45
N GLY A 43 -2.10 -12.65 -2.97
CA GLY A 43 -3.10 -11.80 -2.33
C GLY A 43 -2.72 -10.32 -2.30
N THR A 44 -3.60 -9.52 -1.69
CA THR A 44 -3.44 -8.07 -1.56
C THR A 44 -3.00 -7.73 -0.14
N THR A 45 -1.96 -6.90 -0.01
CA THR A 45 -1.58 -6.32 1.29
C THR A 45 -1.81 -4.82 1.30
N VAL A 46 -2.23 -4.29 2.44
CA VAL A 46 -2.44 -2.86 2.66
C VAL A 46 -1.52 -2.40 3.79
N GLN A 47 -0.81 -1.30 3.56
CA GLN A 47 0.02 -0.63 4.54
C GLN A 47 -0.42 0.81 4.68
N VAL A 48 -0.29 1.34 5.90
CA VAL A 48 -0.64 2.71 6.24
C VAL A 48 0.55 3.38 6.91
N ALA A 49 0.94 4.54 6.41
CA ALA A 49 1.97 5.40 6.99
C ALA A 49 1.51 6.86 7.04
N GLY A 50 2.12 7.68 7.90
CA GLY A 50 1.86 9.11 7.89
C GLY A 50 2.56 9.77 6.70
N ASP A 51 1.88 10.72 6.07
CA ASP A 51 2.47 11.54 5.01
C ASP A 51 3.53 12.47 5.61
N LEU A 52 4.79 12.29 5.19
CA LEU A 52 5.94 13.06 5.69
C LEU A 52 5.86 14.54 5.32
N GLU A 53 5.18 14.88 4.23
CA GLU A 53 5.08 16.25 3.72
C GLU A 53 3.83 16.98 4.25
N HIS A 54 2.90 16.27 4.91
CA HIS A 54 1.66 16.90 5.36
C HIS A 54 1.88 17.77 6.62
N PRO A 55 1.50 19.06 6.59
CA PRO A 55 1.80 20.03 7.67
C PRO A 55 1.16 19.72 9.03
N SER A 56 0.05 18.96 9.06
CA SER A 56 -0.66 18.63 10.30
C SER A 56 0.07 17.62 11.16
N ASN A 57 0.92 16.77 10.57
CA ASN A 57 1.48 15.64 11.29
C ASN A 57 2.93 15.28 10.95
N PHE A 58 3.50 15.77 9.84
CA PHE A 58 4.90 15.53 9.47
C PHE A 58 5.28 14.04 9.57
N GLY A 59 4.42 13.17 9.03
CA GLY A 59 4.57 11.71 9.06
C GLY A 59 4.20 11.01 10.37
N ARG A 60 3.88 11.74 11.44
CA ARG A 60 3.50 11.13 12.72
C ARG A 60 2.03 10.72 12.72
N LEU A 61 1.73 9.53 13.23
CA LEU A 61 0.36 9.06 13.43
C LEU A 61 0.14 8.65 14.88
N CYS A 62 -1.05 8.93 15.41
CA CYS A 62 -1.47 8.39 16.70
C CYS A 62 -1.85 6.91 16.56
N ILE A 63 -2.14 6.24 17.67
CA ILE A 63 -2.51 4.82 17.67
C ILE A 63 -3.74 4.51 16.79
N LYS A 64 -4.69 5.45 16.66
CA LYS A 64 -5.86 5.28 15.79
C LYS A 64 -5.48 5.38 14.31
N GLY A 65 -4.55 6.27 13.96
CA GLY A 65 -4.07 6.46 12.58
C GLY A 65 -3.17 5.32 12.12
N SER A 66 -2.21 4.88 12.93
CA SER A 66 -1.27 3.81 12.56
C SER A 66 -1.95 2.45 12.38
N ASN A 67 -3.11 2.25 13.02
CA ASN A 67 -3.91 1.03 12.92
C ASN A 67 -5.09 1.15 11.92
N LEU A 68 -5.10 2.19 11.08
CA LEU A 68 -6.20 2.40 10.12
C LEU A 68 -6.39 1.21 9.16
N TYR A 69 -5.30 0.49 8.85
CA TYR A 69 -5.35 -0.70 8.00
C TYR A 69 -6.17 -1.86 8.60
N LEU A 70 -6.34 -1.93 9.93
CA LEU A 70 -7.06 -3.03 10.60
C LEU A 70 -8.57 -3.04 10.29
N VAL A 71 -9.14 -1.90 9.92
CA VAL A 71 -10.56 -1.78 9.58
C VAL A 71 -10.80 -1.86 8.06
N THR A 72 -9.74 -1.96 7.26
CA THR A 72 -9.84 -2.11 5.82
C THR A 72 -10.24 -3.55 5.48
N LYS A 73 -11.53 -3.79 5.25
CA LYS A 73 -11.98 -5.06 4.66
C LYS A 73 -11.69 -5.03 3.16
N ILE A 74 -10.71 -5.83 2.74
CA ILE A 74 -10.49 -6.14 1.33
C ILE A 74 -11.51 -7.25 1.00
N HIS A 75 -12.63 -6.89 0.39
CA HIS A 75 -13.61 -7.81 -0.16
C HIS A 75 -13.35 -8.02 -1.66
#